data_AF-A0A9D8D3S7-F1
#
_entry.id   AF-A0A9D8D3S7-F1
#
_cell.length_a   1.000
_cell.length_b   1.000
_cell.length_c   1.000
_cell.angle_alpha   90.00
_cell.angle_beta   90.00
_cell.angle_gamma   90.00
#
_symmetry.space_group_name_H-M   'P 1'
#
loop_
_entity.id
_entity.type
_entity.pdbx_description
1 polymer ?
#
loop_
_entity_poly.entity_id
_entity_poly.type
_entity_poly.pdbx_seq_one_letter_code
_entity_poly.pdbx_strand_id
1 'polypeptide(L)' 'MPDHVKRHLGLDSSASWIVVSEVNRFRWPGPDLRPIPHASARFAYGSLPADLFEDVRRKLLALYERRKLVTTTRQD' A
#
# COMPACT_ATOMS: atom_id res chain seq x y z
N MET A 1 9.79 -1.03 -6.44
CA MET A 1 9.12 0.26 -6.69
C MET A 1 10.18 1.20 -7.25
N PRO A 2 9.89 2.04 -8.26
CA PRO A 2 10.89 2.93 -8.83
C PRO A 2 11.42 3.95 -7.81
N ASP A 3 12.72 4.26 -7.87
CA ASP A 3 13.38 5.11 -6.88
C ASP A 3 12.83 6.54 -6.81
N HIS A 4 12.38 7.09 -7.95
CA HIS A 4 11.79 8.42 -7.98
C HIS A 4 10.46 8.47 -7.20
N VAL A 5 9.67 7.39 -7.21
CA VAL A 5 8.44 7.26 -6.43
C VAL A 5 8.78 7.16 -4.94
N LYS A 6 9.79 6.37 -4.59
CA LYS A 6 10.26 6.26 -3.20
C LYS A 6 10.68 7.61 -2.62
N ARG A 7 11.46 8.39 -3.39
CA ARG A 7 11.84 9.76 -3.00
C ARG A 7 10.63 10.68 -2.87
N HIS A 8 9.67 10.62 -3.80
CA HIS A 8 8.42 11.39 -3.73
C HIS A 8 7.63 11.08 -2.45
N LEU A 9 7.61 9.82 -2.00
CA LEU A 9 6.92 9.37 -0.79
C LEU A 9 7.76 9.52 0.50
N GLY A 10 9.02 9.96 0.41
CA GLY A 10 9.91 10.06 1.58
C GLY A 10 10.30 8.71 2.17
N LEU A 11 10.34 7.64 1.36
CA LEU A 11 10.83 6.33 1.76
C LEU A 11 12.35 6.24 1.65
N ASP A 12 12.95 5.26 2.34
CA ASP A 12 14.40 5.00 2.30
C ASP A 12 14.90 4.58 0.90
N SER A 13 16.18 4.20 0.77
CA SER A 13 16.77 3.71 -0.48
C SER A 13 16.69 2.19 -0.67
N SER A 14 16.22 1.42 0.31
CA SER A 14 16.15 -0.05 0.29
C SER A 14 15.10 -0.57 -0.68
N ALA A 15 15.31 -1.69 -1.38
CA ALA A 15 14.29 -2.20 -2.30
C ALA A 15 12.91 -2.34 -1.62
N SER A 16 11.84 -1.91 -2.31
CA SER A 16 10.46 -1.98 -1.83
C SER A 16 9.56 -2.60 -2.88
N TRP A 17 8.56 -3.36 -2.43
CA TRP A 17 7.60 -4.06 -3.29
C TRP A 17 6.18 -3.72 -2.90
N ILE A 18 5.27 -3.72 -3.88
CA ILE A 18 3.83 -3.68 -3.65
C ILE A 18 3.33 -5.11 -3.83
N VAL A 19 2.88 -5.73 -2.73
CA VAL A 19 2.29 -7.08 -2.77
C VAL A 19 0.85 -6.94 -3.24
N VAL A 20 0.53 -7.52 -4.40
CA VAL A 20 -0.81 -7.45 -5.02
C VAL A 20 -1.65 -8.70 -4.80
N SER A 21 -1.06 -9.76 -4.24
CA SER A 21 -1.69 -11.05 -3.96
C SER A 21 -2.39 -11.12 -2.60
N GLU A 22 -2.20 -10.11 -1.75
CA GLU A 22 -2.83 -10.03 -0.44
C GLU A 22 -3.36 -8.61 -0.22
N VAL A 23 -4.52 -8.49 0.42
CA VAL A 23 -5.09 -7.22 0.90
C VAL A 23 -5.48 -7.32 2.37
N ASN A 24 -5.19 -6.26 3.13
CA ASN A 24 -5.69 -6.09 4.49
C ASN A 24 -7.01 -5.31 4.47
N ARG A 25 -8.04 -5.80 5.19
CA ARG A 25 -9.35 -5.15 5.30
C ARG A 25 -9.61 -4.74 6.76
N PHE A 26 -9.74 -3.44 7.00
CA PHE A 26 -9.97 -2.86 8.33
C PHE A 26 -10.59 -1.45 8.25
N ARG A 27 -11.08 -0.92 9.38
CA ARG A 27 -11.57 0.48 9.48
C ARG A 27 -10.40 1.43 9.68
N TRP A 28 -10.32 2.50 8.89
CA TRP A 28 -9.22 3.45 8.95
C TRP A 28 -9.50 4.60 9.93
N PRO A 29 -8.52 5.03 10.77
CA PRO A 29 -7.25 4.36 11.06
C PRO A 29 -7.48 3.11 11.95
N GLY A 30 -6.73 2.03 11.69
CA GLY A 30 -6.92 0.73 12.36
C GLY A 30 -5.72 0.28 13.20
N PRO A 31 -5.84 -0.88 13.89
CA PRO A 31 -4.88 -1.35 14.91
C PRO A 31 -3.43 -1.45 14.44
N ASP A 32 -3.23 -1.85 13.19
CA ASP A 32 -1.91 -2.09 12.62
C ASP A 32 -1.26 -0.83 12.05
N LEU A 33 -1.99 0.28 11.96
CA LEU A 33 -1.41 1.53 11.51
C LEU A 33 -0.56 2.15 12.61
N ARG A 34 0.56 2.72 12.19
CA ARG A 34 1.41 3.58 13.01
C ARG A 34 1.48 4.94 12.35
N PRO A 35 1.38 6.04 13.12
CA PRO A 35 1.62 7.36 12.57
C PRO A 35 3.06 7.45 12.03
N ILE A 36 3.25 8.26 11.00
CA ILE A 36 4.57 8.51 10.44
C ILE A 36 5.44 9.16 11.53
N PRO A 37 6.67 8.66 11.76
CA PRO A 37 7.58 9.27 12.72
C PRO A 37 7.71 10.78 12.50
N HIS A 38 7.66 11.56 13.57
CA HIS A 38 7.78 13.02 13.55
C HIS A 38 6.66 13.77 12.79
N ALA A 39 5.56 13.10 12.41
CA ALA A 39 4.37 13.74 11.86
C ALA A 39 3.17 13.55 12.81
N SER A 40 2.55 14.64 13.25
CA SER A 40 1.34 14.58 14.08
C SER A 40 0.19 13.93 13.31
N ALA A 41 -0.28 12.78 13.79
CA ALA A 41 -1.48 12.07 13.32
C ALA A 41 -1.56 11.78 11.80
N ARG A 42 -0.42 11.77 11.09
CA ARG A 42 -0.37 11.45 9.65
C ARG A 42 -0.05 9.97 9.46
N PHE A 43 -0.88 9.28 8.68
CA PHE A 43 -0.72 7.85 8.39
C PHE A 43 -0.37 7.55 6.92
N ALA A 44 -0.48 8.54 6.02
CA ALA A 44 -0.24 8.38 4.59
C ALA A 44 1.02 9.14 4.13
N TYR A 45 1.95 8.46 3.48
CA TYR A 45 3.20 9.04 2.99
C TYR A 45 3.03 9.95 1.76
N GLY A 46 1.98 9.74 0.97
CA GLY A 46 1.70 10.52 -0.24
C GLY A 46 0.87 9.72 -1.23
N SER A 47 0.64 10.30 -2.41
CA SER A 47 -0.06 9.60 -3.51
C SER A 47 0.95 8.86 -4.39
N LEU A 48 0.53 7.71 -4.93
CA LEU A 48 1.29 7.06 -6.00
C LEU A 48 1.09 7.83 -7.31
N PRO A 49 2.09 7.85 -8.22
CA PRO A 49 1.86 8.23 -9.60
C PRO A 49 0.72 7.42 -10.23
N ALA A 50 -0.06 8.06 -11.10
CA ALA A 50 -1.29 7.48 -11.65
C ALA A 50 -1.02 6.19 -12.44
N ASP A 51 0.04 6.17 -13.24
CA ASP A 51 0.49 5.00 -14.01
C ASP A 51 0.84 3.81 -13.10
N LEU A 52 1.58 4.05 -12.02
CA LEU A 52 1.91 3.00 -11.05
C LEU A 52 0.66 2.50 -10.32
N PHE A 53 -0.26 3.39 -9.95
CA PHE A 53 -1.51 3.00 -9.32
C PHE A 53 -2.37 2.12 -10.24
N GLU A 54 -2.53 2.52 -11.52
CA GLU A 54 -3.30 1.73 -12.49
C GLU A 54 -2.68 0.35 -12.75
N ASP A 55 -1.34 0.26 -12.75
CA ASP A 55 -0.62 -1.01 -12.84
C ASP A 55 -0.90 -1.93 -11.65
N VAL A 56 -0.90 -1.38 -10.43
CA VAL A 56 -1.23 -2.10 -9.21
C VAL A 56 -2.69 -2.57 -9.25
N ARG A 57 -3.62 -1.66 -9.57
CA ARG A 57 -5.06 -1.95 -9.68
C ARG A 57 -5.33 -3.07 -10.67
N ARG A 58 -4.74 -3.01 -11.87
CA ARG A 58 -4.88 -4.04 -12.91
C ARG A 58 -4.42 -5.42 -12.42
N LYS A 59 -3.26 -5.49 -11.76
CA LYS A 59 -2.72 -6.76 -11.25
C LYS A 59 -3.55 -7.34 -10.11
N LEU A 60 -4.01 -6.49 -9.19
CA LEU A 60 -4.89 -6.88 -8.08
C LEU A 60 -6.22 -7.42 -8.62
N LEU A 61 -6.87 -6.72 -9.54
CA LEU A 61 -8.12 -7.17 -10.17
C LEU A 61 -7.92 -8.50 -10.90
N ALA A 62 -6.82 -8.68 -11.63
CA ALA A 62 -6.53 -9.95 -12.29
C ALA A 62 -6.41 -11.13 -11.29
N LEU A 63 -5.88 -10.90 -10.09
CA LEU A 63 -5.81 -11.91 -9.03
C LEU A 63 -7.16 -12.15 -8.36
N TYR A 64 -7.95 -11.09 -8.18
CA TYR A 64 -9.33 -11.17 -7.68
C TYR A 64 -10.21 -12.03 -8.59
N GLU A 65 -10.23 -11.76 -9.90
CA GLU A 65 -11.01 -12.52 -10.89
C GLU A 65 -10.63 -14.00 -10.94
N ARG A 66 -9.34 -14.29 -10.73
CA ARG A 66 -8.81 -15.67 -10.67
C ARG A 66 -9.03 -16.34 -9.32
N ARG A 67 -9.66 -15.67 -8.35
CA ARG A 67 -9.83 -16.12 -6.95
C ARG A 67 -8.50 -16.48 -6.28
N LYS A 68 -7.44 -15.74 -6.61
CA LYS A 68 -6.08 -15.89 -6.04
C LYS A 68 -5.69 -14.74 -5.10
N LEU A 69 -6.62 -13.85 -4.79
CA LEU A 69 -6.42 -12.76 -3.84
C LEU A 69 -6.68 -13.25 -2.42
N VAL A 70 -5.69 -13.16 -1.54
CA VAL A 70 -5.85 -13.40 -0.10
C VAL A 70 -6.38 -12.12 0.55
N THR A 71 -7.45 -12.23 1.35
CA THR A 71 -7.98 -11.11 2.13
C THR A 71 -7.81 -11.39 3.62
N THR A 72 -7.06 -10.54 4.29
CA THR A 72 -6.83 -10.62 5.73
C THR A 72 -7.65 -9.56 6.43
N THR A 73 -8.67 -9.97 7.18
CA THR A 73 -9.48 -9.05 8.00
C THR A 73 -8.73 -8.75 9.29
N ARG A 74 -8.52 -7.46 9.58
CA ARG A 74 -7.91 -6.99 10.83
C ARG A 74 -8.98 -6.23 11.61
N GLN A 75 -9.38 -6.78 12.76
CA GLN A 75 -10.28 -6.17 13.74
C GLN A 75 -9.60 -6.24 15.10
N ASP A 76 -9.90 -5.27 15.95
CA ASP A 76 -9.49 -5.26 17.36
C ASP A 76 -10.13 -6.41 18.15
#